data_AF-A0A940I3I5-F1
#
_entry.id   AF-A0A940I3I5-F1
#
_cell.length_a   1.000
_cell.length_b   1.000
_cell.length_c   1.000
_cell.angle_alpha   90.00
_cell.angle_beta   90.00
_cell.angle_gamma   90.00
#
_symmetry.space_group_name_H-M   'P 1'
#
loop_
_entity.id
_entity.type
_entity.pdbx_description
1 polymer ?
#
loop_
_entity_poly.entity_id
_entity_poly.type
_entity_poly.pdbx_seq_one_letter_code
_entity_poly.pdbx_strand_id
1 'polypeptide(L)'
;MIDIETYNCLIKALTALKLSYIRENLDDYLKLAEAKNLSHLEVLFGLMQKELKERKQKRIQKRLKAAGFPQQKSLEAFDFNFQTSVKKQKLINLAEGRWIETKTNIIFLGPPGTGKTHLSIALGIEAIKRGYKVYFIPVQELVD
;
A
#
# COMPACT_ATOMS: atom_id res chain seq x y z
N MET A 1 18.95 4.08 34.43
CA MET A 1 18.21 2.81 34.62
C MET A 1 16.76 3.11 34.27
N ILE A 2 16.25 2.61 33.15
CA ILE A 2 14.81 2.80 32.83
C ILE A 2 14.05 2.04 33.91
N ASP A 3 13.15 2.73 34.60
CA ASP A 3 12.28 2.11 35.58
C ASP A 3 11.43 1.01 34.90
N ILE A 4 11.54 -0.22 35.41
CA ILE A 4 10.86 -1.41 34.88
C ILE A 4 9.33 -1.21 34.90
N GLU A 5 8.82 -0.49 35.90
CA GLU A 5 7.40 -0.16 35.99
C GLU A 5 6.97 0.76 34.84
N THR A 6 7.73 1.84 34.61
CA THR A 6 7.51 2.76 33.48
C THR A 6 7.54 2.03 32.12
N TYR A 7 8.51 1.14 31.89
CA TYR A 7 8.60 0.37 30.65
C TYR A 7 7.36 -0.51 30.43
N ASN A 8 6.92 -1.22 31.48
CA ASN A 8 5.74 -2.07 31.40
C ASN A 8 4.46 -1.28 31.15
N CYS A 9 4.31 -0.11 31.78
CA CYS A 9 3.20 0.81 31.52
C CYS A 9 3.19 1.30 30.08
N LEU A 10 4.37 1.62 29.52
CA LEU A 10 4.50 1.99 28.11
C LEU A 10 4.06 0.85 27.17
N ILE A 11 4.53 -0.38 27.39
CA ILE A 11 4.13 -1.54 26.56
C ILE A 11 2.61 -1.79 26.61
N LYS A 12 1.98 -1.63 27.78
CA LYS A 12 0.52 -1.71 27.92
C LYS A 12 -0.18 -0.62 27.11
N ALA A 13 0.29 0.63 27.20
CA ALA A 13 -0.26 1.75 26.44
C ALA A 13 -0.11 1.55 24.92
N LEU A 14 1.06 1.12 24.46
CA LEU A 14 1.32 0.82 23.04
C LEU A 14 0.37 -0.28 22.53
N THR A 15 0.10 -1.30 23.35
CA THR A 15 -0.84 -2.37 23.02
C THR A 15 -2.27 -1.84 22.90
N ALA A 16 -2.73 -1.04 23.87
CA ALA A 16 -4.08 -0.43 23.85
C ALA A 16 -4.29 0.49 22.64
N LEU A 17 -3.27 1.26 22.26
CA LEU A 17 -3.27 2.15 21.10
C LEU A 17 -2.99 1.44 19.76
N LYS A 18 -2.78 0.12 19.79
CA LYS A 18 -2.46 -0.73 18.64
C LYS A 18 -1.18 -0.30 17.91
N LEU A 19 -0.21 0.27 18.61
CA LEU A 19 1.08 0.74 18.08
C LEU A 19 2.05 -0.45 17.94
N SER A 20 1.70 -1.39 17.07
CA SER A 20 2.35 -2.70 16.98
C SER A 20 3.83 -2.64 16.59
N TYR A 21 4.19 -1.74 15.67
CA TYR A 21 5.58 -1.61 15.22
C TYR A 21 6.45 -1.12 16.37
N ILE A 22 6.02 -0.04 17.05
CA ILE A 22 6.77 0.53 18.17
C ILE A 22 6.93 -0.51 19.26
N ARG A 23 5.84 -1.18 19.66
CA ARG A 23 5.88 -2.23 20.69
C ARG A 23 6.90 -3.33 20.39
N GLU A 24 7.01 -3.75 19.14
CA GLU A 24 7.87 -4.85 18.71
C GLU A 24 9.32 -4.42 18.45
N ASN A 25 9.59 -3.14 18.23
CA ASN A 25 10.89 -2.62 17.80
C ASN A 25 11.46 -1.55 18.74
N LEU A 26 10.85 -1.33 19.91
CA LEU A 26 11.18 -0.23 20.81
C LEU A 26 12.65 -0.29 21.24
N ASP A 27 13.09 -1.43 21.79
CA ASP A 27 14.43 -1.58 22.36
C ASP A 27 15.52 -1.42 21.30
N ASP A 28 15.33 -2.02 20.12
CA ASP A 28 16.26 -1.90 19.01
C ASP A 28 16.33 -0.47 18.46
N TYR A 29 15.19 0.23 18.44
CA TYR A 29 15.15 1.61 18.03
C TYR A 29 15.83 2.55 19.02
N LEU A 30 15.66 2.31 20.34
CA LEU A 30 16.33 3.08 21.39
C LEU A 30 17.85 2.92 21.33
N LYS A 31 18.35 1.69 21.16
CA LYS A 31 19.79 1.43 20.94
C LYS A 31 20.35 2.18 19.73
N LEU A 32 19.59 2.19 18.63
CA LEU A 32 19.96 2.93 17.43
C LEU A 32 19.95 4.45 17.66
N ALA A 33 18.98 4.95 18.43
CA ALA A 33 18.88 6.35 18.78
C ALA A 33 20.04 6.82 19.65
N GLU A 34 20.43 6.03 20.65
CA GLU A 34 21.62 6.27 21.47
C GLU A 34 22.89 6.31 20.62
N ALA A 35 23.09 5.32 19.74
CA ALA A 35 24.23 5.28 18.84
C ALA A 35 24.32 6.49 17.88
N LYS A 36 23.17 7.09 17.55
CA LYS A 36 23.07 8.26 16.67
C LYS A 36 22.95 9.59 17.41
N ASN A 37 23.00 9.58 18.76
CA ASN A 37 22.77 10.75 19.60
C ASN A 37 21.49 11.53 19.23
N LEU A 38 20.40 10.81 18.92
CA LEU A 38 19.12 11.44 18.59
C LEU A 38 18.52 12.10 19.83
N SER A 39 17.97 13.30 19.65
CA SER A 39 17.17 13.96 20.68
C SER A 39 15.86 13.21 20.95
N HIS A 40 15.28 13.41 22.13
CA HIS A 40 13.99 12.80 22.49
C HIS A 40 12.88 13.05 21.46
N LEU A 41 12.85 14.26 20.88
CA LEU A 41 11.88 14.62 19.86
C LEU A 41 12.10 13.84 18.55
N GLU A 42 13.35 13.66 18.13
CA GLU A 42 13.69 12.86 16.94
C GLU A 42 13.37 11.38 17.13
N VAL A 43 13.57 10.85 18.33
CA VAL A 43 13.19 9.47 18.67
C VAL A 43 11.69 9.28 18.53
N LEU A 44 10.90 10.16 19.16
CA LEU A 44 9.45 10.10 19.09
C LEU A 44 8.96 10.25 17.64
N PHE A 45 9.46 11.25 16.92
CA PHE A 45 9.11 11.46 15.52
C PHE A 45 9.43 10.22 14.66
N GLY A 46 10.62 9.65 14.80
CA GLY A 46 11.05 8.50 14.02
C GLY A 46 10.27 7.22 14.32
N LEU A 47 9.95 6.95 15.59
CA LEU A 47 9.07 5.85 15.99
C LEU A 47 7.68 6.00 15.37
N MET A 48 7.08 7.19 15.47
CA MET A 48 5.76 7.48 14.91
C MET A 48 5.73 7.34 13.39
N GLN A 49 6.75 7.84 12.69
CA GLN A 49 6.86 7.70 11.24
C GLN A 49 6.95 6.24 10.79
N LYS A 50 7.72 5.41 11.52
CA LYS A 50 7.83 3.98 11.23
C LYS A 50 6.51 3.24 11.49
N GLU A 51 5.82 3.55 12.58
CA GLU A 51 4.49 2.99 12.88
C GLU A 51 3.48 3.35 11.78
N LEU A 52 3.43 4.61 11.35
CA LEU A 52 2.54 5.06 10.28
C LEU A 52 2.84 4.32 8.96
N LYS A 53 4.12 4.15 8.62
CA LYS A 53 4.55 3.41 7.43
C LYS A 53 4.11 1.95 7.50
N GLU A 54 4.33 1.29 8.63
CA GLU A 54 3.95 -0.12 8.83
C GLU A 54 2.43 -0.31 8.75
N ARG A 55 1.65 0.58 9.39
CA ARG A 55 0.18 0.58 9.30
C ARG A 55 -0.30 0.76 7.87
N LYS A 56 0.30 1.67 7.11
CA LYS A 56 -0.02 1.89 5.68
C LYS A 56 0.28 0.63 4.87
N GLN A 57 1.43 0.00 5.10
CA GLN A 57 1.85 -1.20 4.38
C GLN A 57 0.93 -2.39 4.68
N LYS A 58 0.64 -2.68 5.95
CA LYS A 58 -0.31 -3.73 6.35
C LYS A 58 -1.69 -3.51 5.75
N ARG A 59 -2.17 -2.26 5.70
CA ARG A 59 -3.46 -1.91 5.09
C ARG A 59 -3.47 -2.17 3.58
N ILE A 60 -2.41 -1.82 2.86
CA ILE A 60 -2.27 -2.09 1.42
C ILE A 60 -2.24 -3.60 1.18
N GLN A 61 -1.41 -4.35 1.91
CA GLN A 61 -1.33 -5.81 1.78
C GLN A 61 -2.66 -6.51 2.04
N LYS A 62 -3.39 -6.10 3.09
CA LYS A 62 -4.72 -6.64 3.38
C LYS A 62 -5.69 -6.42 2.23
N ARG A 63 -5.68 -5.23 1.62
CA ARG A 63 -6.54 -4.89 0.48
C ARG A 63 -6.12 -5.60 -0.80
N LEU A 64 -4.82 -5.76 -1.04
CA LEU A 64 -4.31 -6.56 -2.15
C LEU A 64 -4.81 -8.00 -2.08
N LYS A 65 -4.74 -8.62 -0.89
CA LYS A 65 -5.28 -9.97 -0.67
C LYS A 65 -6.79 -10.03 -0.88
N ALA A 66 -7.52 -9.04 -0.36
CA ALA A 66 -8.98 -8.98 -0.50
C ALA A 66 -9.45 -8.71 -1.94
N ALA A 67 -8.61 -8.12 -2.78
CA ALA A 67 -8.97 -7.79 -4.16
C ALA A 67 -9.05 -9.00 -5.09
N GLY A 68 -8.46 -10.14 -4.72
CA GLY A 68 -8.60 -11.38 -5.50
C GLY A 68 -7.92 -11.34 -6.87
N PHE A 69 -6.90 -10.51 -7.07
CA PHE A 69 -6.20 -10.48 -8.36
C PHE A 69 -5.53 -11.84 -8.66
N PRO A 70 -5.64 -12.37 -9.89
CA PRO A 70 -5.03 -13.64 -10.26
C PRO A 70 -3.50 -13.56 -10.30
N GLN A 71 -2.95 -12.36 -10.55
CA GLN A 71 -1.51 -12.09 -10.59
C GLN A 71 -1.26 -10.64 -10.15
N GLN A 72 -0.04 -10.36 -9.69
CA GLN A 72 0.39 -8.97 -9.46
C GLN A 72 0.99 -8.40 -10.75
N LYS A 73 0.42 -7.30 -11.25
CA LYS A 73 0.90 -6.59 -12.44
C LYS A 73 1.07 -5.11 -12.10
N SER A 74 2.14 -4.49 -12.59
CA SER A 74 2.41 -3.07 -12.36
C SER A 74 2.46 -2.31 -13.68
N LEU A 75 2.23 -1.00 -13.66
CA LEU A 75 2.32 -0.19 -14.86
C LEU A 75 3.77 -0.10 -15.39
N GLU A 76 4.75 -0.19 -14.49
CA GLU A 76 6.17 -0.19 -14.84
C GLU A 76 6.58 -1.46 -15.60
N ALA A 77 5.96 -2.59 -15.29
CA ALA A 77 6.21 -3.88 -15.96
C ALA A 77 5.43 -4.04 -17.27
N PHE A 78 4.65 -3.04 -17.71
CA PHE A 78 3.90 -3.11 -18.96
C PHE A 78 4.78 -2.71 -20.15
N ASP A 79 4.81 -3.56 -21.18
CA ASP A 79 5.58 -3.28 -22.41
C ASP A 79 4.81 -2.32 -23.34
N PHE A 80 5.17 -1.05 -23.25
CA PHE A 80 4.65 0.02 -24.10
C PHE A 80 5.22 0.02 -25.52
N ASN A 81 6.31 -0.68 -25.78
CA ASN A 81 6.87 -0.81 -27.12
C ASN A 81 6.08 -1.85 -27.93
N PHE A 82 5.63 -2.92 -27.27
CA PHE A 82 4.75 -3.91 -27.88
C PHE A 82 3.32 -3.37 -28.09
N GLN A 83 2.78 -2.63 -27.12
CA GLN A 83 1.43 -2.05 -27.21
C GLN A 83 1.47 -0.54 -27.47
N THR A 84 1.59 -0.15 -28.73
CA THR A 84 1.76 1.25 -29.15
C THR A 84 0.46 2.08 -29.17
N SER A 85 -0.73 1.44 -29.18
CA SER A 85 -2.01 2.16 -29.23
C SER A 85 -2.38 2.87 -27.92
N VAL A 86 -1.75 2.47 -26.80
CA VAL A 86 -2.01 3.04 -25.47
C VAL A 86 -0.86 3.95 -25.04
N LYS A 87 -1.15 5.25 -24.94
CA LYS A 87 -0.17 6.23 -24.45
C LYS A 87 0.12 6.02 -22.97
N LYS A 88 1.40 5.78 -22.61
CA LYS A 88 1.88 5.65 -21.22
C LYS A 88 1.39 6.80 -20.32
N GLN A 89 1.46 8.03 -20.80
CA GLN A 89 1.02 9.21 -20.03
C GLN A 89 -0.46 9.13 -19.63
N LYS A 90 -1.33 8.61 -20.52
CA LYS A 90 -2.75 8.44 -20.22
C LYS A 90 -2.95 7.44 -19.07
N LEU A 91 -2.20 6.35 -19.06
CA LEU A 91 -2.28 5.37 -17.98
C LEU A 91 -1.73 5.90 -16.66
N ILE A 92 -0.65 6.70 -16.68
CA ILE A 92 -0.16 7.38 -15.47
C ILE A 92 -1.24 8.32 -14.91
N ASN A 93 -1.92 9.08 -15.77
CA ASN A 93 -3.01 9.95 -15.35
C ASN A 93 -4.21 9.15 -14.80
N LEU A 94 -4.60 8.03 -15.41
CA LEU A 94 -5.64 7.15 -14.88
C LEU A 94 -5.21 6.53 -13.54
N ALA A 95 -3.92 6.22 -13.44
CA ALA A 95 -3.30 5.78 -12.22
C ALA A 95 -3.24 6.88 -11.16
N GLU A 96 -3.74 8.10 -11.39
CA GLU A 96 -4.05 9.14 -10.37
C GLU A 96 -5.39 8.92 -9.65
N GLY A 97 -6.26 8.06 -10.18
CA GLY A 97 -7.50 7.64 -9.50
C GLY A 97 -8.62 8.67 -9.52
N ARG A 98 -8.45 9.83 -10.18
CA ARG A 98 -9.52 10.85 -10.33
C ARG A 98 -10.81 10.28 -10.94
N TRP A 99 -10.69 9.29 -11.83
CA TRP A 99 -11.83 8.59 -12.43
C TRP A 99 -12.70 7.87 -11.39
N ILE A 100 -12.14 7.46 -10.25
CA ILE A 100 -12.89 6.85 -9.15
C ILE A 100 -13.73 7.93 -8.44
N GLU A 101 -13.13 9.10 -8.19
CA GLU A 101 -13.78 10.24 -7.54
C GLU A 101 -14.92 10.79 -8.40
N THR A 102 -14.71 10.87 -9.72
CA THR A 102 -15.72 11.32 -10.69
C THR A 102 -16.67 10.22 -11.14
N LYS A 103 -16.58 9.01 -10.56
CA LYS A 103 -17.41 7.85 -10.92
C LYS A 103 -17.41 7.53 -12.42
N THR A 104 -16.27 7.73 -13.07
CA THR A 104 -16.08 7.50 -14.51
C THR A 104 -15.55 6.09 -14.76
N ASN A 105 -16.22 5.34 -15.64
CA ASN A 105 -15.79 3.99 -15.97
C ASN A 105 -14.63 3.98 -16.98
N ILE A 106 -13.69 3.05 -16.80
CA ILE A 106 -12.61 2.78 -17.75
C ILE A 106 -12.93 1.48 -18.46
N ILE A 107 -12.93 1.51 -19.80
CA ILE A 107 -13.11 0.33 -20.64
C ILE A 107 -11.86 0.18 -21.52
N PHE A 108 -11.26 -1.00 -21.51
CA PHE A 108 -10.15 -1.36 -22.39
C PHE A 108 -10.67 -2.14 -23.60
N LEU A 109 -10.49 -1.58 -24.79
CA LEU A 109 -10.93 -2.19 -26.06
C LEU A 109 -9.71 -2.63 -26.89
N GLY A 110 -9.80 -3.81 -27.51
CA GLY A 110 -8.79 -4.29 -28.46
C GLY A 110 -8.70 -5.82 -28.54
N PRO A 111 -7.91 -6.36 -29.50
CA PRO A 111 -7.75 -7.80 -29.72
C PRO A 111 -7.27 -8.57 -28.47
N PRO A 112 -7.54 -9.87 -28.32
CA PRO A 112 -6.99 -10.67 -27.22
C PRO A 112 -5.45 -10.59 -27.17
N GLY A 113 -4.86 -10.74 -25.97
CA GLY A 113 -3.40 -10.71 -25.79
C GLY A 113 -2.74 -9.32 -25.72
N THR A 114 -3.49 -8.22 -25.90
CA THR A 114 -2.94 -6.85 -25.87
C THR A 114 -2.66 -6.27 -24.47
N GLY A 115 -2.76 -7.08 -23.42
CA GLY A 115 -2.46 -6.67 -22.05
C GLY A 115 -3.58 -5.92 -21.31
N LYS A 116 -4.84 -5.99 -21.77
CA LYS A 116 -6.00 -5.38 -21.08
C LYS A 116 -6.13 -5.80 -19.61
N THR A 117 -6.01 -7.11 -19.36
CA THR A 117 -6.06 -7.66 -17.99
C THR A 117 -4.88 -7.18 -17.15
N HIS A 118 -3.69 -7.02 -17.75
CA HIS A 118 -2.55 -6.44 -17.05
C HIS A 118 -2.85 -5.00 -16.62
N LEU A 119 -3.36 -4.18 -17.53
CA LEU A 119 -3.67 -2.78 -17.27
C LEU A 119 -4.78 -2.61 -16.22
N SER A 120 -5.83 -3.44 -16.26
CA SER A 120 -6.90 -3.39 -15.25
C SER A 120 -6.40 -3.77 -13.85
N ILE A 121 -5.57 -4.82 -13.75
CA ILE A 121 -4.92 -5.22 -12.49
C ILE A 121 -4.00 -4.09 -11.99
N ALA A 122 -3.16 -3.54 -12.86
CA ALA A 122 -2.20 -2.50 -12.48
C ALA A 122 -2.91 -1.23 -11.97
N LEU A 123 -3.96 -0.78 -12.66
CA LEU A 123 -4.78 0.35 -12.17
C LEU A 123 -5.50 0.03 -10.86
N GLY A 124 -5.99 -1.20 -10.68
CA GLY A 124 -6.59 -1.64 -9.43
C GLY A 124 -5.60 -1.64 -8.26
N ILE A 125 -4.34 -2.04 -8.50
CA ILE A 125 -3.27 -1.97 -7.50
C ILE A 125 -2.96 -0.52 -7.12
N GLU A 126 -2.92 0.40 -8.09
CA GLU A 126 -2.73 1.84 -7.82
C GLU A 126 -3.90 2.43 -7.03
N ALA A 127 -5.14 2.02 -7.32
CA ALA A 127 -6.30 2.40 -6.52
C ALA A 127 -6.19 1.92 -5.06
N ILE A 128 -5.71 0.69 -4.83
CA ILE A 128 -5.48 0.17 -3.47
C ILE A 128 -4.42 0.99 -2.72
N LYS A 129 -3.32 1.34 -3.39
CA LYS A 129 -2.24 2.17 -2.80
C LYS A 129 -2.77 3.55 -2.37
N ARG A 130 -3.76 4.10 -3.08
CA ARG A 130 -4.47 5.33 -2.71
C ARG A 130 -5.52 5.19 -1.63
N GLY A 131 -5.90 3.97 -1.30
CA GLY A 131 -6.76 3.69 -0.18
C GLY A 131 -8.14 3.16 -0.55
N TYR A 132 -8.42 2.96 -1.84
CA TYR A 132 -9.66 2.38 -2.31
C TYR A 132 -9.72 0.88 -2.01
N LYS A 133 -10.94 0.37 -1.86
CA LYS A 133 -11.21 -1.08 -1.88
C LYS A 133 -11.42 -1.47 -3.34
N VAL A 134 -10.84 -2.58 -3.75
CA VAL A 134 -10.95 -3.11 -5.12
C VAL A 134 -11.34 -4.57 -5.01
N TYR A 135 -12.09 -5.05 -6.00
CA TYR A 135 -12.43 -6.45 -6.21
C TYR A 135 -12.24 -6.77 -7.69
N PHE A 136 -11.60 -7.89 -7.99
CA PHE A 136 -11.37 -8.36 -9.35
C PHE A 136 -12.21 -9.61 -9.57
N ILE A 137 -12.98 -9.61 -10.66
CA ILE A 137 -13.83 -10.74 -11.05
C ILE A 137 -13.75 -10.91 -12.58
N PRO A 138 -13.46 -12.13 -13.08
CA PRO A 138 -13.64 -12.45 -14.50
C PRO A 138 -15.10 -12.29 -14.90
N VAL A 139 -15.36 -11.85 -16.14
CA VAL A 139 -16.74 -11.64 -16.60
C VAL A 139 -17.55 -12.92 -16.57
N GLN A 140 -16.92 -14.07 -16.85
CA GLN A 140 -17.55 -15.38 -16.78
C GLN A 140 -18.13 -15.64 -15.38
N GLU A 141 -17.34 -15.42 -14.33
CA GLU A 141 -17.77 -15.59 -12.94
C GLU A 141 -18.80 -14.53 -12.48
N LEU A 142 -18.92 -13.41 -13.18
CA LEU A 142 -19.86 -12.33 -12.83
C LEU A 142 -21.29 -12.61 -13.33
N VAL A 143 -21.42 -13.36 -14.42
CA VAL A 143 -22.71 -13.62 -15.08
C VAL A 143 -23.34 -14.96 -14.69
N ASP A 144 -22.57 -15.83 -14.03
CA ASP A 144 -23.03 -17.08 -13.43
C ASP A 144 -23.71 -16.84 -12.07
#